data_AF-A0A8T0T7T9-F1
#
_entry.id   AF-A0A8T0T7T9-F1
#
_cell.length_a   1.000
_cell.length_b   1.000
_cell.length_c   1.000
_cell.angle_alpha   90.00
_cell.angle_beta   90.00
_cell.angle_gamma   90.00
#
_symmetry.space_group_name_H-M   'P 1'
#
loop_
_entity.id
_entity.type
_entity.pdbx_description
1 polymer ?
#
loop_
_entity_poly.entity_id
_entity_poly.type
_entity_poly.pdbx_seq_one_letter_code
_entity_poly.pdbx_strand_id
1 'polypeptide(L)'
;MSAYGHNIWPCKDITEWEKVNGEEVKPPVFDKKVGRSPKSRKKQPQEVMGKYGPKLSKHGIIMHCSWCQSTEHNARTCELKKAGVRPTMAPVRNPPNMDVEEESKEAPTEVVHVEVTHDEFEVEEDEVPTILSQML
;
A
#
# COMPACT_ATOMS: atom_id res chain seq x y z
N MET A 1 -6.40 -21.12 47.75
CA MET A 1 -6.60 -19.69 47.48
C MET A 1 -8.10 -19.48 47.33
N SER A 2 -8.77 -18.89 48.33
CA SER A 2 -10.24 -18.75 48.30
C SER A 2 -10.61 -17.50 47.50
N ALA A 3 -11.36 -17.69 46.41
CA ALA A 3 -11.74 -16.62 45.49
C ALA A 3 -12.72 -15.59 46.11
N TYR A 4 -13.34 -15.90 47.25
CA TYR A 4 -14.40 -15.09 47.88
C TYR A 4 -14.15 -14.80 49.36
N GLY A 5 -12.89 -14.86 49.81
CA GLY A 5 -12.56 -14.60 51.22
C GLY A 5 -12.69 -13.13 51.64
N HIS A 6 -12.85 -12.21 50.70
CA HIS A 6 -12.84 -10.77 50.95
C HIS A 6 -14.18 -10.17 50.52
N ASN A 7 -14.99 -9.74 51.49
CA ASN A 7 -16.23 -9.02 51.23
C ASN A 7 -15.94 -7.52 51.17
N ILE A 8 -16.34 -6.88 50.07
CA ILE A 8 -16.35 -5.42 49.95
C ILE A 8 -17.71 -4.95 50.46
N TRP A 9 -17.70 -4.18 51.54
CA TRP A 9 -18.92 -3.55 52.05
C TRP A 9 -19.28 -2.32 51.21
N PRO A 10 -20.57 -1.99 51.08
CA PRO A 10 -20.99 -0.76 50.43
C PRO A 10 -20.35 0.44 51.14
N CYS A 11 -19.69 1.29 50.35
CA CYS A 11 -19.27 2.60 50.84
C CYS A 11 -20.46 3.56 50.82
N LYS A 12 -20.43 4.56 51.70
CA LYS A 12 -21.40 5.68 51.69
C LYS A 12 -21.34 6.41 50.35
N ASP A 13 -22.41 7.09 49.98
CA ASP A 13 -22.42 7.94 48.78
C ASP A 13 -21.43 9.10 48.92
N ILE A 14 -20.87 9.54 47.79
CA ILE A 14 -19.90 10.65 47.70
C ILE A 14 -20.43 11.94 48.36
N THR A 15 -21.76 12.11 48.40
CA THR A 15 -22.42 13.27 49.03
C THR A 15 -22.27 13.28 50.54
N GLU A 16 -22.12 12.12 51.18
CA GLU A 16 -21.95 11.97 52.63
C GLU A 16 -20.49 11.96 53.06
N TRP A 17 -19.55 12.02 52.11
CA TRP A 17 -18.13 11.99 52.42
C TRP A 17 -17.68 13.30 53.05
N GLU A 18 -16.84 13.21 54.07
CA GLU A 18 -16.22 14.38 54.68
C GLU A 18 -15.31 15.08 53.67
N LYS A 19 -15.54 16.38 53.45
CA LYS A 19 -14.71 17.20 52.57
C LYS A 19 -13.43 17.59 53.29
N VAL A 20 -12.44 16.71 53.22
CA VAL A 20 -11.09 17.01 53.68
C VAL A 20 -10.40 17.94 52.66
N ASN A 21 -9.76 19.01 53.13
CA ASN A 21 -8.95 19.89 52.28
C ASN A 21 -7.59 19.22 52.00
N GLY A 22 -7.63 18.14 51.22
CA GLY A 22 -6.45 17.38 50.82
C GLY A 22 -5.65 18.09 49.72
N GLU A 23 -4.39 17.68 49.55
CA GLU A 23 -3.59 18.14 48.42
C GLU A 23 -4.21 17.71 47.10
N GLU A 24 -4.20 18.62 46.11
CA GLU A 24 -4.70 18.32 44.78
C GLU A 24 -3.85 17.22 44.12
N VAL A 25 -4.49 16.10 43.77
CA VAL A 25 -3.82 15.00 43.07
C VAL A 25 -3.49 15.43 41.65
N LYS A 26 -2.22 15.82 41.43
CA LYS A 26 -1.73 16.17 40.10
C LYS A 26 -1.70 14.94 39.19
N PRO A 27 -1.93 15.11 37.88
CA PRO A 27 -1.73 14.04 36.93
C PRO A 27 -0.27 13.55 36.96
N PRO A 28 -0.01 12.29 36.60
CA PRO A 28 1.35 11.80 36.46
C PRO A 28 2.17 12.69 35.52
N VAL A 29 3.41 12.99 35.91
CA VAL A 29 4.33 13.77 35.08
C VAL A 29 4.68 12.96 33.83
N PHE A 30 4.32 13.46 32.66
CA PHE A 30 4.65 12.80 31.41
C PHE A 30 6.12 13.03 31.05
N ASP A 31 6.92 11.96 31.14
CA ASP A 31 8.26 11.93 30.59
C ASP A 31 8.26 11.31 29.19
N LYS A 32 8.59 12.11 28.17
CA LYS A 32 8.83 11.57 26.83
C LYS A 32 10.10 10.71 26.84
N LYS A 33 9.94 9.38 26.92
CA LYS A 33 11.05 8.46 26.68
C LYS A 33 11.33 8.40 25.18
N VAL A 34 12.56 8.68 24.78
CA VAL A 34 12.97 8.53 23.38
C VAL A 34 12.97 7.03 23.08
N GLY A 35 12.11 6.60 22.16
CA GLY A 35 12.06 5.20 21.73
C GLY A 35 13.32 4.77 20.98
N ARG A 36 13.35 3.51 20.53
CA ARG A 36 14.39 3.03 19.62
C ARG A 36 14.43 3.92 18.37
N SER A 37 15.60 4.45 18.03
CA SER A 37 15.77 5.18 16.77
C SER A 37 15.27 4.33 15.60
N PRO A 38 14.42 4.87 14.72
CA PRO A 38 13.88 4.10 13.61
C PRO A 38 15.03 3.52 12.78
N LYS A 39 14.96 2.20 12.49
CA LYS A 39 15.92 1.56 11.58
C LYS A 39 15.74 2.18 10.19
N SER A 40 16.66 3.05 9.78
CA SER A 40 16.69 3.53 8.40
C SER A 40 17.10 2.39 7.48
N ARG A 41 16.16 1.91 6.65
CA ARG A 41 16.45 1.00 5.54
C ARG A 41 17.32 1.72 4.50
N LYS A 42 18.36 1.06 3.95
CA LYS A 42 19.07 1.57 2.77
C LYS A 42 18.13 1.53 1.56
N LYS A 43 17.91 2.67 0.90
CA LYS A 43 17.06 2.76 -0.30
C LYS A 43 17.76 2.13 -1.49
N GLN A 44 17.00 1.45 -2.35
CA GLN A 44 17.52 0.92 -3.60
C GLN A 44 17.84 2.08 -4.58
N PRO A 45 18.71 1.89 -5.59
CA PRO A 45 19.06 2.93 -6.55
C PRO A 45 17.86 3.53 -7.31
N GLN A 46 16.80 2.76 -7.56
CA GLN A 46 15.56 3.28 -8.15
C GLN A 46 14.66 4.07 -7.18
N GLU A 47 14.90 3.99 -5.87
CA GLU A 47 14.07 4.63 -4.83
C GLU A 47 14.66 5.96 -4.33
N VAL A 48 15.66 6.49 -5.02
CA VAL A 48 16.33 7.73 -4.61
C VAL A 48 15.34 8.90 -4.74
N MET A 49 14.84 9.34 -3.59
CA MET A 49 13.96 10.51 -3.49
C MET A 49 14.78 11.76 -3.82
N GLY A 50 14.34 12.53 -4.81
CA GLY A 50 14.77 13.90 -4.99
C GLY A 50 14.06 14.85 -4.02
N LYS A 51 14.41 16.14 -4.08
CA LYS A 51 13.82 17.23 -3.26
C LYS A 51 12.28 17.27 -3.26
N TYR A 52 11.65 16.75 -4.31
CA TYR A 52 10.19 16.77 -4.51
C TYR A 52 9.57 15.36 -4.64
N GLY A 53 10.25 14.31 -4.21
CA GLY A 53 9.73 12.93 -4.30
C GLY A 53 10.58 11.99 -5.17
N PRO A 54 10.10 10.75 -5.41
CA PRO A 54 10.84 9.74 -6.16
C PRO A 54 11.07 10.25 -7.60
N LYS A 55 12.33 10.26 -8.04
CA LYS A 55 12.68 10.66 -9.41
C LYS A 55 12.75 9.42 -10.29
N LEU A 56 11.92 9.36 -11.32
CA LEU A 56 12.06 8.36 -12.39
C LEU A 56 13.35 8.64 -13.19
N SER A 57 13.99 7.57 -13.66
CA SER A 57 15.12 7.67 -14.60
C SER A 57 14.64 8.33 -15.90
N LYS A 58 15.44 9.22 -16.49
CA LYS A 58 15.11 9.87 -17.78
C LYS A 58 15.30 8.95 -18.99
N HIS A 59 15.69 7.69 -18.76
CA HIS A 59 15.94 6.72 -19.81
C HIS A 59 14.62 6.35 -20.51
N GLY A 60 14.54 6.56 -21.83
CA GLY A 60 13.35 6.25 -22.64
C GLY A 60 12.36 7.41 -22.83
N ILE A 61 12.59 8.60 -22.25
CA ILE A 61 11.72 9.76 -22.45
C ILE A 61 12.11 10.49 -23.73
N ILE A 62 11.17 10.67 -24.66
CA ILE A 62 11.35 11.51 -25.85
C ILE A 62 11.41 12.97 -25.41
N MET A 63 12.52 13.64 -25.73
CA MET A 63 12.74 15.04 -25.36
C MET A 63 12.21 15.97 -26.46
N HIS A 64 11.27 16.83 -26.10
CA HIS A 64 10.74 17.86 -26.99
C HIS A 64 11.49 19.19 -26.82
N CYS A 65 11.67 19.91 -27.91
CA CYS A 65 12.18 21.28 -27.91
C CYS A 65 11.29 22.18 -27.04
N SER A 66 11.83 22.80 -25.98
CA SER A 66 11.02 23.69 -25.14
C SER A 66 10.54 24.97 -25.84
N TRP A 67 11.08 25.29 -27.03
CA TRP A 67 10.69 26.47 -27.81
C TRP A 67 9.58 26.15 -28.80
N CYS A 68 9.74 25.09 -29.60
CA CYS A 68 8.82 24.73 -30.68
C CYS A 68 8.19 23.34 -30.58
N GLN A 69 8.43 22.62 -29.48
CA GLN A 69 7.84 21.32 -29.14
C GLN A 69 8.15 20.16 -30.10
N SER A 70 9.04 20.38 -31.08
CA SER A 70 9.54 19.32 -31.98
C SER A 70 10.37 18.28 -31.23
N THR A 71 10.29 17.01 -31.65
CA THR A 71 11.14 15.91 -31.16
C THR A 71 12.50 15.83 -31.86
N GLU A 72 12.67 16.53 -32.98
CA GLU A 72 13.86 16.43 -33.83
C GLU A 72 15.09 17.13 -33.22
N HIS A 73 14.86 18.17 -32.42
CA HIS A 73 15.93 18.99 -31.88
C HIS A 73 15.60 19.49 -30.47
N ASN A 74 16.62 19.96 -29.76
CA ASN A 74 16.46 20.58 -28.45
C ASN A 74 16.46 22.10 -28.59
N ALA A 75 16.02 22.82 -27.56
CA ALA A 75 15.94 24.28 -27.59
C ALA A 75 17.27 25.00 -27.88
N ARG A 76 18.42 24.33 -27.71
CA ARG A 76 19.75 24.88 -28.06
C ARG A 76 19.95 24.97 -29.58
N THR A 77 19.45 24.00 -30.34
CA THR A 77 19.62 23.92 -31.80
C THR A 77 18.39 24.41 -32.57
N CYS A 78 17.34 24.87 -31.87
CA CYS A 78 16.12 25.37 -32.48
C CYS A 78 16.36 26.61 -33.36
N GLU A 79 16.00 26.50 -34.63
CA GLU A 79 16.10 27.59 -35.61
C GLU A 79 15.14 28.73 -35.30
N LEU A 80 13.89 28.41 -34.90
CA LEU A 80 12.91 29.43 -34.49
C LEU A 80 13.39 30.24 -33.29
N LYS A 81 14.11 29.59 -32.35
CA LYS A 81 14.71 30.28 -31.21
C LYS A 81 15.84 31.20 -31.65
N LYS A 82 16.69 30.78 -32.59
CA LYS A 82 17.75 31.62 -33.17
C LYS A 82 17.18 32.81 -33.94
N ALA A 83 16.06 32.60 -34.65
CA ALA A 83 15.34 33.63 -35.38
C ALA A 83 14.50 34.56 -34.49
N GLY A 84 14.40 34.30 -33.18
CA GLY A 84 13.61 35.10 -32.25
C GLY A 84 12.09 34.99 -32.44
N VAL A 85 11.62 34.12 -33.33
CA VAL A 85 10.20 33.93 -33.61
C VAL A 85 9.62 32.98 -32.57
N ARG A 86 8.59 33.42 -31.86
CA ARG A 86 7.81 32.55 -30.97
C ARG A 86 6.83 31.75 -31.83
N PRO A 87 6.92 30.41 -31.85
CA PRO A 87 5.93 29.62 -32.55
C PRO A 87 4.56 29.83 -31.92
N THR A 88 3.56 30.07 -32.75
CA THR A 88 2.16 30.20 -32.36
C THR A 88 1.58 28.81 -32.09
N MET A 89 2.03 28.17 -31.01
CA MET A 89 1.37 26.97 -30.50
C MET A 89 0.76 27.31 -29.15
N ALA A 90 -0.52 26.98 -28.98
CA ALA A 90 -1.20 27.13 -27.71
C ALA A 90 -0.42 26.34 -26.63
N PRO A 91 -0.24 26.90 -25.42
CA PRO A 91 0.41 26.17 -24.35
C PRO A 91 -0.47 24.98 -23.97
N VAL A 92 -0.06 23.76 -24.36
CA VAL A 92 -0.60 22.54 -23.75
C VAL A 92 -0.06 22.53 -22.31
N ARG A 93 -0.86 23.08 -21.39
CA ARG A 93 -0.62 22.88 -19.96
C ARG A 93 -0.96 21.42 -19.69
N ASN A 94 0.02 20.60 -19.32
CA ASN A 94 -0.29 19.31 -18.73
C ASN A 94 -1.21 19.57 -17.52
N PRO A 95 -2.40 18.94 -17.45
CA PRO A 95 -3.23 19.07 -16.26
C PRO A 95 -2.46 18.55 -15.04
N PRO A 96 -2.65 19.14 -13.86
CA PRO A 96 -2.22 18.49 -12.63
C PRO A 96 -2.88 17.11 -12.60
N ASN A 97 -2.08 16.08 -12.28
CA ASN A 97 -2.54 14.70 -12.13
C ASN A 97 -3.75 14.71 -11.17
N MET A 98 -4.96 14.60 -11.70
CA MET A 98 -6.17 14.46 -10.90
C MET A 98 -6.30 12.97 -10.63
N ASP A 99 -6.18 12.58 -9.38
CA ASP A 99 -6.48 11.22 -8.95
C ASP A 99 -7.92 10.93 -9.37
N VAL A 100 -8.09 10.09 -10.38
CA VAL A 100 -9.40 9.57 -10.78
C VAL A 100 -9.76 8.52 -9.75
N GLU A 101 -10.61 8.88 -8.79
CA GLU A 101 -11.36 7.90 -8.02
C GLU A 101 -12.28 7.16 -8.99
N GLU A 102 -11.93 5.90 -9.28
CA GLU A 102 -12.75 4.99 -10.07
C GLU A 102 -13.94 4.54 -9.21
N GLU A 103 -15.06 5.23 -9.37
CA GLU A 103 -16.36 4.83 -8.83
C GLU A 103 -16.83 3.56 -9.54
N SER A 104 -16.69 2.42 -8.87
CA SER A 104 -17.21 1.13 -9.31
C SER A 104 -18.74 1.16 -9.36
N LYS A 105 -19.31 1.11 -10.56
CA LYS A 105 -20.75 0.92 -10.76
C LYS A 105 -21.03 -0.58 -10.92
N GLU A 106 -21.57 -1.21 -9.89
CA GLU A 106 -22.16 -2.55 -9.97
C GLU A 106 -23.55 -2.52 -10.61
N ALA A 107 -23.82 -3.50 -11.48
CA ALA A 107 -25.08 -4.28 -11.59
C ALA A 107 -25.09 -5.11 -12.89
N PRO A 108 -25.93 -6.16 -13.03
CA PRO A 108 -26.29 -7.22 -12.09
C PRO A 108 -26.04 -8.63 -12.69
N THR A 109 -26.18 -9.63 -11.83
CA THR A 109 -25.96 -11.08 -12.02
C THR A 109 -26.88 -11.75 -13.04
N GLU A 110 -26.34 -12.69 -13.84
CA GLU A 110 -27.12 -13.80 -14.40
C GLU A 110 -26.41 -15.13 -14.10
N VAL A 111 -27.12 -16.00 -13.40
CA VAL A 111 -26.68 -17.31 -12.91
C VAL A 111 -26.97 -18.38 -13.96
N VAL A 112 -25.96 -19.12 -14.40
CA VAL A 112 -26.15 -20.40 -15.09
C VAL A 112 -25.51 -21.48 -14.23
N HIS A 113 -26.36 -22.24 -13.54
CA HIS A 113 -25.97 -23.46 -12.85
C HIS A 113 -25.71 -24.54 -13.90
N VAL A 114 -24.52 -25.13 -13.88
CA VAL A 114 -24.27 -26.44 -14.49
C VAL A 114 -23.87 -27.37 -13.35
N GLU A 115 -24.72 -28.35 -13.10
CA GLU A 115 -24.52 -29.40 -12.10
C GLU A 115 -23.29 -30.23 -12.50
N VAL A 116 -22.28 -30.27 -11.63
CA VAL A 116 -21.16 -31.21 -11.75
C VAL A 116 -21.46 -32.34 -10.78
N THR A 117 -21.87 -33.47 -11.33
CA THR A 117 -22.01 -34.73 -10.60
C THR A 117 -20.64 -35.22 -10.15
N HIS A 118 -20.49 -35.48 -8.86
CA HIS A 118 -19.32 -36.17 -8.31
C HIS A 118 -19.33 -37.61 -8.80
N ASP A 119 -18.30 -38.00 -9.56
CA ASP A 119 -18.03 -39.40 -9.87
C ASP A 119 -16.82 -39.85 -9.05
N GLU A 120 -17.04 -40.92 -8.29
CA GLU A 120 -16.15 -41.52 -7.32
C GLU A 120 -14.97 -42.18 -8.04
N PHE A 121 -13.73 -41.88 -7.62
CA PHE A 121 -12.55 -42.59 -8.08
C PHE A 121 -12.25 -43.75 -7.12
N GLU A 122 -12.80 -44.92 -7.44
CA GLU A 122 -12.38 -46.19 -6.84
C GLU A 122 -10.98 -46.55 -7.34
N VAL A 123 -10.06 -46.82 -6.40
CA VAL A 123 -8.73 -47.35 -6.68
C VAL A 123 -8.80 -48.86 -6.48
N GLU A 124 -8.85 -49.61 -7.57
CA GLU A 124 -8.76 -51.08 -7.54
C GLU A 124 -7.28 -51.47 -7.77
N GLU A 125 -6.65 -52.01 -6.73
CA GLU A 125 -5.40 -52.75 -6.85
C GLU A 125 -5.74 -54.15 -7.37
N ASP A 126 -5.01 -54.67 -8.37
CA ASP A 126 -4.39 -56.00 -8.30
C ASP A 126 -3.81 -56.52 -9.64
N GLU A 127 -2.89 -57.47 -9.45
CA GLU A 127 -2.35 -58.50 -10.36
C GLU A 127 -1.10 -58.20 -11.22
N VAL A 128 0.01 -58.74 -10.70
CA VAL A 128 1.33 -58.91 -11.31
C VAL A 128 1.38 -60.26 -12.05
N PRO A 129 1.89 -60.38 -13.29
CA PRO A 129 2.23 -61.68 -13.84
C PRO A 129 3.75 -61.92 -13.82
N THR A 130 4.15 -62.90 -13.02
CA THR A 130 5.46 -63.56 -13.09
C THR A 130 5.32 -64.87 -13.87
N ILE A 131 6.04 -65.01 -14.98
CA ILE A 131 6.39 -66.30 -15.62
C ILE A 131 7.76 -66.11 -16.32
N LEU A 132 8.65 -67.08 -16.50
CA LEU A 132 8.96 -68.37 -15.90
C LEU A 132 10.36 -68.71 -16.45
N SER A 133 11.22 -69.22 -15.58
CA SER A 133 12.56 -69.79 -15.81
C SER A 133 12.70 -70.69 -17.05
N GLN A 134 13.80 -70.54 -17.80
CA GLN A 134 14.41 -71.63 -18.56
C GLN A 134 15.87 -71.82 -18.13
N MET A 135 16.14 -73.03 -17.69
CA MET A 135 17.44 -73.61 -17.37
C MET A 135 18.15 -74.02 -18.67
N LEU A 136 19.44 -73.67 -18.79
CA LEU A 136 20.56 -74.53 -19.19
C LEU A 136 21.87 -73.80 -18.92
#